data_AF-A0A9E1HVE8-F1
#
_entry.id   AF-A0A9E1HVE8-F1
#
_cell.length_a   1.000
_cell.length_b   1.000
_cell.length_c   1.000
_cell.angle_alpha   90.00
_cell.angle_beta   90.00
_cell.angle_gamma   90.00
#
_symmetry.space_group_name_H-M   'P 1'
#
loop_
_entity.id
_entity.type
_entity.pdbx_description
1 polymer ?
#
loop_
_entity_poly.entity_id
_entity_poly.type
_entity_poly.pdbx_seq_one_letter_code
_entity_poly.pdbx_strand_id
1 'polypeptide(L)'
;MKNGCLVYYGNLIGYQAKNQTEVTVDPQFRREELESWLARRGLVPRWEEGVYERLSNEGFRVSDSSPELQSCRIWQLKPGTPIQMRFIGLDAMAQKFGGPTPEQYHVVYDGRIQDNDLEKLWNKFSRTPLGPDGQPLAISDVVELYNASGSTFFYIDRYGFQPIEFVDHPSQDQSMSMTL
;
A
#
# COMPACT_ATOMS: atom_id res chain seq x y z
N MET A 1 -21.60 8.41 10.05
CA MET A 1 -20.16 8.19 9.92
C MET A 1 -19.91 7.41 8.66
N LYS A 2 -18.84 7.74 7.95
CA LYS A 2 -18.38 7.02 6.76
C LYS A 2 -16.89 6.75 6.97
N ASN A 3 -16.50 5.48 6.99
CA ASN A 3 -15.11 5.02 7.17
C ASN A 3 -14.43 5.52 8.46
N GLY A 4 -15.15 5.66 9.58
CA GLY A 4 -14.59 6.25 10.81
C GLY A 4 -14.51 7.78 10.83
N CYS A 5 -15.14 8.46 9.85
CA CYS A 5 -15.21 9.91 9.82
C CYS A 5 -16.62 10.46 9.95
N LEU A 6 -16.70 11.62 10.58
CA LEU A 6 -17.92 12.35 10.85
C LEU A 6 -18.25 13.23 9.64
N VAL A 7 -19.42 12.95 9.06
CA VAL A 7 -19.95 13.69 7.90
C VAL A 7 -21.17 14.46 8.35
N TYR A 8 -21.22 15.75 8.03
CA TYR A 8 -22.30 16.65 8.39
C TYR A 8 -22.62 17.57 7.21
N TYR A 9 -23.88 17.53 6.74
CA TYR A 9 -24.33 18.19 5.50
C TYR A 9 -23.43 17.93 4.28
N GLY A 10 -22.90 16.70 4.17
CA GLY A 10 -22.02 16.30 3.06
C GLY A 10 -20.54 16.67 3.24
N ASN A 11 -20.19 17.42 4.30
CA ASN A 11 -18.82 17.81 4.60
C ASN A 11 -18.18 16.88 5.62
N LEU A 12 -16.87 16.64 5.49
CA LEU A 12 -16.06 15.93 6.48
C LEU A 12 -15.67 16.91 7.59
N ILE A 13 -16.17 16.67 8.80
CA ILE A 13 -16.06 17.63 9.91
C ILE A 13 -15.28 17.07 11.11
N GLY A 14 -14.91 15.79 11.06
CA GLY A 14 -14.21 15.12 12.15
C GLY A 14 -13.86 13.67 11.85
N TYR A 15 -13.06 13.07 12.73
CA TYR A 15 -12.58 11.69 12.63
C TYR A 15 -12.56 11.00 13.99
N GLN A 16 -12.78 9.70 14.02
CA GLN A 16 -12.80 8.89 15.23
C GLN A 16 -11.38 8.43 15.62
N ALA A 17 -11.02 8.55 16.89
CA ALA A 17 -9.75 8.07 17.41
C ALA A 17 -9.78 6.55 17.66
N LYS A 18 -8.59 5.92 17.74
CA LYS A 18 -8.42 4.45 17.87
C LYS A 18 -9.15 3.84 19.10
N ASN A 19 -9.43 4.64 20.11
CA ASN A 19 -10.31 4.27 21.22
C ASN A 19 -11.75 4.59 20.80
N GLN A 20 -12.49 3.57 20.38
CA GLN A 20 -13.77 3.57 19.65
C GLN A 20 -14.90 4.50 20.13
N THR A 21 -14.74 5.30 21.18
CA THR A 21 -15.75 6.24 21.68
C THR A 21 -15.37 7.71 21.49
N GLU A 22 -14.11 8.08 21.26
CA GLU A 22 -13.72 9.49 21.10
C GLU A 22 -13.70 9.92 19.62
N VAL A 23 -14.25 11.10 19.32
CA VAL A 23 -14.28 11.68 17.96
C VAL A 23 -13.75 13.11 18.01
N THR A 24 -12.71 13.39 17.24
CA THR A 24 -12.21 14.75 17.05
C THR A 24 -13.07 15.47 16.01
N VAL A 25 -13.62 16.62 16.36
CA VAL A 25 -14.54 17.40 15.50
C VAL A 25 -14.15 18.87 15.53
N ASP A 26 -14.29 19.54 14.39
CA ASP A 26 -14.05 20.98 14.33
C ASP A 26 -15.15 21.75 15.10
N PRO A 27 -14.77 22.66 16.02
CA PRO A 27 -15.73 23.48 16.75
C PRO A 27 -16.61 24.36 15.85
N GLN A 28 -16.21 24.65 14.61
CA GLN A 28 -17.03 25.41 13.67
C GLN A 28 -18.38 24.73 13.35
N PHE A 29 -18.47 23.41 13.53
CA PHE A 29 -19.70 22.62 13.34
C PHE A 29 -20.45 22.32 14.64
N ARG A 30 -20.00 22.83 15.78
CA ARG A 30 -20.62 22.57 17.08
C ARG A 30 -22.03 23.16 17.15
N ARG A 31 -23.04 22.28 17.11
CA ARG A 31 -24.47 22.61 17.28
C ARG A 31 -25.15 21.57 18.16
N GLU A 32 -26.25 21.96 18.82
CA GLU A 32 -27.03 21.07 19.70
C GLU A 32 -27.49 19.79 18.99
N GLU A 33 -27.85 19.89 17.70
CA GLU A 33 -28.24 18.74 16.88
C GLU A 33 -27.10 17.72 16.73
N LEU A 34 -25.89 18.22 16.43
CA LEU A 34 -24.70 17.38 16.26
C LEU A 34 -24.28 16.75 17.59
N GLU A 35 -24.28 17.52 18.67
CA GLU A 35 -23.96 17.03 20.02
C GLU A 35 -24.96 15.96 20.48
N SER A 36 -26.26 16.19 20.26
CA SER A 36 -27.31 15.20 20.55
C SER A 36 -27.14 13.92 19.73
N TRP A 37 -26.74 14.06 18.47
CA TRP A 37 -26.49 12.92 17.59
C TRP A 37 -25.27 12.09 18.04
N LEU A 38 -24.20 12.74 18.48
CA LEU A 38 -23.00 12.08 19.02
C LEU A 38 -23.32 11.37 20.33
N ALA A 39 -24.04 12.01 21.25
CA ALA A 39 -24.45 11.44 22.53
C ALA A 39 -25.31 10.19 22.37
N ARG A 40 -26.27 10.19 21.43
CA ARG A 40 -27.11 9.03 21.10
C ARG A 40 -26.30 7.83 20.59
N ARG A 41 -25.11 8.07 20.04
CA ARG A 41 -24.20 7.04 19.53
C ARG A 41 -23.12 6.64 20.52
N GLY A 42 -23.12 7.20 21.74
CA GLY A 42 -22.08 6.94 22.73
C GLY A 42 -20.71 7.51 22.34
N LEU A 43 -20.69 8.53 21.48
CA LEU A 43 -19.48 9.18 21.02
C LEU A 43 -19.21 10.44 21.86
N VAL A 44 -17.96 10.59 22.29
CA VAL A 44 -17.47 11.72 23.06
C VAL A 44 -16.75 12.68 22.10
N PRO A 45 -17.29 13.88 21.84
CA PRO A 45 -16.63 14.86 21.00
C PRO A 45 -15.41 15.47 21.70
N ARG A 46 -14.29 15.48 21.00
CA ARG A 46 -13.13 16.32 21.29
C ARG A 46 -13.07 17.45 20.27
N TRP A 47 -13.24 18.68 20.75
CA TRP A 47 -13.25 19.85 19.88
C TRP A 47 -11.82 20.33 19.63
N GLU A 48 -11.42 20.41 18.35
CA GLU A 48 -10.09 20.85 17.94
C GLU A 48 -10.22 21.79 16.73
N GLU A 49 -9.63 22.97 16.80
CA GLU A 49 -9.67 23.95 15.70
C GLU A 49 -8.84 23.47 14.49
N GLY A 50 -9.23 23.90 13.29
CA GLY A 50 -8.47 23.59 12.08
C GLY A 50 -8.67 22.16 11.56
N VAL A 51 -9.61 21.40 12.13
CA VAL A 51 -9.89 20.01 11.72
C VAL A 51 -10.53 20.02 10.33
N TYR A 52 -11.51 20.90 10.10
CA TYR A 52 -12.16 20.99 8.79
C TYR A 52 -11.19 21.39 7.69
N GLU A 53 -10.34 22.38 7.93
CA GLU A 53 -9.35 22.87 6.96
C GLU A 53 -8.33 21.78 6.63
N ARG A 54 -7.89 20.99 7.62
CA ARG A 54 -7.05 19.80 7.40
C ARG A 54 -7.77 18.78 6.53
N LEU A 55 -9.03 18.49 6.85
CA LEU A 55 -9.85 17.53 6.11
C LEU A 55 -10.16 17.99 4.67
N SER A 56 -10.35 19.29 4.45
CA SER A 56 -10.71 19.90 3.17
C SER A 56 -9.50 20.14 2.27
N ASN A 57 -8.36 20.55 2.83
CA ASN A 57 -7.16 20.90 2.06
C ASN A 57 -6.31 19.68 1.69
N GLU A 58 -6.31 18.64 2.53
CA GLU A 58 -5.50 17.43 2.29
C GLU A 58 -6.23 16.37 1.45
N GLY A 59 -7.40 16.69 0.87
CA GLY A 59 -8.18 15.73 0.10
C GLY A 59 -8.42 14.45 0.89
N PHE A 60 -8.86 14.60 2.16
CA PHE A 60 -8.87 13.54 3.16
C PHE A 60 -9.54 12.26 2.65
N ARG A 61 -8.69 11.35 2.18
CA ARG A 61 -9.05 9.96 1.92
C ARG A 61 -9.07 9.30 3.27
N VAL A 62 -10.28 9.15 3.79
CA VAL A 62 -10.55 8.19 4.84
C VAL A 62 -10.38 6.80 4.25
N SER A 63 -9.13 6.34 4.14
CA SER A 63 -8.87 4.92 4.18
C SER A 63 -9.22 4.46 5.59
N ASP A 64 -10.18 3.53 5.69
CA ASP A 64 -10.43 2.75 6.90
C ASP A 64 -9.16 1.97 7.25
N SER A 65 -8.23 2.65 7.90
CA SER A 65 -6.94 2.19 8.39
C SER A 65 -6.14 3.48 8.59
N SER A 66 -5.59 3.73 9.79
CA SER A 66 -4.24 4.33 9.77
C SER A 66 -3.49 3.59 8.67
N PRO A 67 -2.82 4.20 7.67
CA PRO A 67 -1.96 3.37 6.84
C PRO A 67 -1.09 2.65 7.87
N GLU A 68 -1.32 1.35 8.06
CA GLU A 68 -0.31 0.52 8.68
C GLU A 68 0.84 0.80 7.74
N LEU A 69 1.78 1.65 8.18
CA LEU A 69 2.88 2.13 7.37
C LEU A 69 3.39 0.90 6.66
N GLN A 70 3.11 0.79 5.35
CA GLN A 70 3.40 -0.45 4.68
C GLN A 70 4.90 -0.55 4.77
N SER A 71 5.37 -1.71 5.16
CA SER A 71 6.76 -1.99 4.92
C SER A 71 6.88 -2.32 3.44
N CYS A 72 8.03 -2.00 2.89
CA CYS A 72 8.38 -2.27 1.52
C CYS A 72 9.54 -3.26 1.50
N ARG A 73 9.41 -4.30 0.69
CA ARG A 73 10.55 -5.08 0.22
C ARG A 73 10.78 -4.81 -1.24
N ILE A 74 12.05 -4.67 -1.62
CA ILE A 74 12.44 -4.56 -3.02
C ILE A 74 13.21 -5.82 -3.38
N TRP A 75 12.76 -6.44 -4.47
CA TRP A 75 13.25 -7.70 -5.00
C TRP A 75 13.96 -7.44 -6.32
N GLN A 76 15.23 -7.85 -6.41
CA GLN A 76 16.03 -7.75 -7.64
C GLN A 76 16.40 -9.15 -8.15
N LEU A 77 16.55 -9.27 -9.46
CA LEU A 77 16.97 -10.51 -10.12
C LEU A 77 18.35 -10.96 -9.60
N LYS A 78 18.46 -12.23 -9.20
CA LYS A 78 19.72 -12.81 -8.72
C LYS A 78 20.82 -12.67 -9.79
N PRO A 79 22.10 -12.54 -9.39
CA PRO A 79 23.20 -12.46 -10.36
C PRO A 79 23.23 -13.61 -11.38
N GLY A 80 22.80 -14.82 -10.98
CA GLY A 80 22.76 -16.02 -11.83
C GLY A 80 21.60 -16.11 -12.82
N THR A 81 20.65 -15.17 -12.84
CA THR A 81 19.58 -15.15 -13.85
C THR A 81 20.12 -14.69 -15.21
N PRO A 82 19.52 -15.11 -16.33
CA PRO A 82 19.86 -14.61 -17.65
C PRO A 82 19.88 -13.08 -17.71
N ILE A 83 20.95 -12.50 -18.25
CA ILE A 83 21.10 -11.03 -18.42
C ILE A 83 19.93 -10.40 -19.20
N GLN A 84 19.33 -11.18 -20.10
CA GLN A 84 18.21 -10.79 -20.97
C GLN A 84 16.90 -10.54 -20.19
N MET A 85 16.80 -10.99 -18.94
CA MET A 85 15.67 -10.69 -18.06
C MET A 85 15.76 -9.28 -17.46
N ARG A 86 16.94 -8.65 -17.47
CA ARG A 86 17.12 -7.33 -16.87
C ARG A 86 16.56 -6.23 -17.78
N PHE A 87 15.88 -5.26 -17.17
CA PHE A 87 15.38 -4.05 -17.83
C PHE A 87 14.36 -4.29 -18.95
N ILE A 88 13.57 -5.37 -18.89
CA ILE A 88 12.47 -5.63 -19.82
C ILE A 88 11.11 -5.37 -19.17
N GLY A 89 10.10 -5.04 -19.97
CA GLY A 89 8.72 -4.92 -19.47
C GLY A 89 8.11 -6.29 -19.13
N LEU A 90 7.03 -6.27 -18.37
CA LEU A 90 6.29 -7.43 -17.88
C LEU A 90 5.80 -8.31 -19.04
N ASP A 91 5.30 -7.72 -20.13
CA ASP A 91 4.88 -8.47 -21.32
C ASP A 91 6.03 -9.28 -21.93
N ALA A 92 7.21 -8.67 -22.02
CA ALA A 92 8.41 -9.33 -22.55
C ALA A 92 8.93 -10.40 -21.57
N MET A 93 8.82 -10.15 -20.26
CA MET A 93 9.15 -11.12 -19.21
C MET A 93 8.24 -12.34 -19.32
N ALA A 94 6.93 -12.13 -19.46
CA ALA A 94 5.94 -13.18 -19.65
C ALA A 94 6.20 -14.00 -20.93
N GLN A 95 6.39 -13.31 -22.06
CA GLN A 95 6.55 -13.97 -23.36
C GLN A 95 7.83 -14.81 -23.46
N LYS A 96 8.93 -14.35 -22.87
CA LYS A 96 10.26 -14.98 -23.03
C LYS A 96 10.64 -15.91 -21.89
N PHE A 97 10.15 -15.64 -20.68
CA PHE A 97 10.62 -16.29 -19.46
C PHE A 97 9.49 -16.84 -18.58
N GLY A 98 8.22 -16.73 -19.02
CA GLY A 98 7.07 -17.23 -18.27
C GLY A 98 6.59 -16.31 -17.15
N GLY A 99 7.15 -15.10 -17.04
CA GLY A 99 6.82 -14.10 -16.03
C GLY A 99 7.85 -14.04 -14.90
N PRO A 100 7.71 -13.07 -13.98
CA PRO A 100 8.59 -12.96 -12.82
C PRO A 100 8.22 -14.05 -11.79
N THR A 101 9.18 -14.87 -11.35
CA THR A 101 8.96 -15.86 -10.28
C THR A 101 9.83 -15.60 -9.05
N PRO A 102 9.34 -15.76 -7.81
CA PRO A 102 10.10 -15.43 -6.60
C PRO A 102 11.49 -16.09 -6.50
N GLU A 103 11.66 -17.29 -7.04
CA GLU A 103 12.92 -18.03 -6.98
C GLU A 103 14.05 -17.39 -7.80
N GLN A 104 13.70 -16.56 -8.79
CA GLN A 104 14.65 -15.81 -9.62
C GLN A 104 15.12 -14.51 -8.96
N TYR A 105 14.47 -14.10 -7.87
CA TYR A 105 14.69 -12.82 -7.20
C TYR A 105 15.26 -13.00 -5.79
N HIS A 106 15.91 -11.96 -5.28
CA HIS A 106 16.26 -11.84 -3.87
C HIS A 106 15.92 -10.45 -3.34
N VAL A 107 15.64 -10.38 -2.05
CA VAL A 107 15.41 -9.12 -1.36
C VAL A 107 16.74 -8.36 -1.27
N VAL A 108 16.74 -7.09 -1.67
CA VAL A 108 17.87 -6.16 -1.52
C VAL A 108 17.57 -5.03 -0.53
N TYR A 109 16.30 -4.79 -0.26
CA TYR A 109 15.85 -3.78 0.68
C TYR A 109 14.63 -4.29 1.43
N ASP A 110 14.60 -4.07 2.74
CA ASP A 110 13.42 -4.28 3.58
C ASP A 110 13.34 -3.12 4.59
N GLY A 111 12.26 -2.36 4.54
CA GLY A 111 12.10 -1.21 5.44
C GLY A 111 10.73 -0.54 5.36
N ARG A 112 10.43 0.29 6.36
CA ARG A 112 9.18 1.06 6.41
C ARG A 112 9.15 2.18 5.37
N ILE A 113 8.03 2.32 4.67
CA ILE A 113 7.72 3.51 3.88
C ILE A 113 6.72 4.39 4.62
N GLN A 114 6.90 5.70 4.51
CA GLN A 114 6.09 6.67 5.27
C GLN A 114 4.71 6.90 4.64
N ASP A 115 4.62 6.77 3.31
CA ASP A 115 3.51 7.37 2.55
C ASP A 115 2.73 6.37 1.65
N ASN A 116 3.06 5.07 1.66
CA ASN A 116 2.47 4.05 0.77
C ASN A 116 2.39 4.45 -0.71
N ASP A 117 3.31 5.32 -1.15
CA ASP A 117 3.30 5.98 -2.45
C ASP A 117 4.45 5.44 -3.30
N LEU A 118 4.08 4.72 -4.37
CA LEU A 118 5.02 4.10 -5.30
C LEU A 118 5.84 5.13 -6.10
N GLU A 119 5.30 6.31 -6.37
CA GLU A 119 6.03 7.36 -7.07
C GLU A 119 7.11 7.97 -6.18
N LYS A 120 6.81 8.20 -4.90
CA LYS A 120 7.81 8.63 -3.92
C LYS A 120 8.90 7.58 -3.71
N LEU A 121 8.53 6.30 -3.72
CA LEU A 121 9.48 5.18 -3.67
C LEU A 121 10.41 5.22 -4.88
N TRP A 122 9.88 5.40 -6.09
CA TRP A 122 10.67 5.55 -7.31
C TRP A 122 11.65 6.73 -7.21
N ASN A 123 11.16 7.90 -6.81
CA ASN A 123 11.97 9.12 -6.70
C ASN A 123 13.12 8.95 -5.68
N LYS A 124 12.89 8.18 -4.61
CA LYS A 124 13.90 7.90 -3.60
C LYS A 124 14.97 6.91 -4.07
N PHE A 125 14.57 5.82 -4.72
CA PHE A 125 15.46 4.67 -4.94
C PHE A 125 15.99 4.52 -6.37
N SER A 126 15.43 5.23 -7.36
CA SER A 126 15.88 5.16 -8.76
C SER A 126 17.32 5.69 -8.99
N ARG A 127 17.89 6.41 -8.03
CA ARG A 127 19.24 7.00 -8.12
C ARG A 127 20.13 6.66 -6.93
N THR A 128 19.68 5.79 -6.04
CA THR A 128 20.38 5.48 -4.79
C THR A 128 20.46 3.97 -4.60
N PRO A 129 21.65 3.42 -4.31
CA PRO A 129 21.80 1.99 -4.03
C PRO A 129 20.88 1.50 -2.91
N LEU A 130 20.36 0.29 -3.09
CA LEU A 130 19.46 -0.37 -2.18
C LEU A 130 20.26 -1.26 -1.22
N GLY A 131 20.84 -0.64 -0.19
CA GLY A 131 21.72 -1.35 0.74
C GLY A 131 23.09 -1.67 0.12
N PRO A 132 23.88 -2.57 0.73
CA PRO A 132 25.24 -2.86 0.30
C PRO A 132 25.31 -3.59 -1.05
N ASP A 133 24.34 -4.47 -1.33
CA ASP A 133 24.34 -5.36 -2.49
C ASP A 133 23.27 -5.02 -3.53
N GLY A 134 22.38 -4.05 -3.23
CA GLY A 134 21.29 -3.67 -4.13
C GLY A 134 21.65 -2.51 -5.05
N GLN A 135 21.23 -2.64 -6.30
CA GLN A 135 21.36 -1.58 -7.30
C GLN A 135 20.24 -0.55 -7.14
N PRO A 136 20.39 0.67 -7.70
CA PRO A 136 19.27 1.59 -7.84
C PRO A 136 18.07 0.91 -8.49
N LEU A 137 16.88 1.29 -8.04
CA LEU A 137 15.62 0.71 -8.46
C LEU A 137 15.44 0.87 -9.97
N ALA A 138 15.06 -0.21 -10.66
CA ALA A 138 14.96 -0.23 -12.11
C ALA A 138 13.83 -1.11 -12.64
N ILE A 139 13.59 -1.02 -13.95
CA ILE A 139 12.72 -1.95 -14.68
C ILE A 139 13.21 -3.37 -14.41
N SER A 140 12.27 -4.32 -14.32
CA SER A 140 12.45 -5.74 -13.94
C SER A 140 12.56 -6.04 -12.44
N ASP A 141 12.65 -5.02 -11.60
CA ASP A 141 12.55 -5.19 -10.15
C ASP A 141 11.08 -5.40 -9.73
N VAL A 142 10.89 -6.02 -8.56
CA VAL A 142 9.57 -6.20 -7.95
C VAL A 142 9.53 -5.47 -6.60
N VAL A 143 8.47 -4.68 -6.40
CA VAL A 143 8.17 -4.01 -5.14
C VAL A 143 7.05 -4.77 -4.44
N GLU A 144 7.31 -5.20 -3.22
CA GLU A 144 6.32 -5.76 -2.32
C GLU A 144 5.93 -4.70 -1.30
N LEU A 145 4.66 -4.31 -1.27
CA LEU A 145 4.07 -3.54 -0.19
C LEU A 145 3.34 -4.50 0.75
N TYR A 146 3.78 -4.56 2.01
CA TYR A 146 3.25 -5.52 2.97
C TYR A 146 2.91 -4.89 4.33
N ASN A 147 1.90 -5.46 4.99
CA ASN A 147 1.48 -5.09 6.34
C ASN A 147 0.95 -6.33 7.08
N ALA A 148 0.27 -6.14 8.22
CA ALA A 148 -0.26 -7.27 9.00
C ALA A 148 -1.37 -8.04 8.27
N SER A 149 -1.99 -7.44 7.25
CA SER A 149 -3.10 -8.01 6.49
C SER A 149 -2.65 -8.78 5.25
N GLY A 150 -1.40 -8.64 4.81
CA GLY A 150 -0.85 -9.35 3.66
C GLY A 150 0.12 -8.53 2.82
N SER A 151 0.47 -9.06 1.65
CA SER A 151 1.41 -8.48 0.70
C SER A 151 0.75 -8.21 -0.64
N THR A 152 1.17 -7.14 -1.31
CA THR A 152 0.83 -6.80 -2.70
C THR A 152 2.11 -6.56 -3.47
N PHE A 153 2.16 -7.03 -4.71
CA PHE A 153 3.38 -7.04 -5.50
C PHE A 153 3.22 -6.24 -6.79
N PHE A 154 4.27 -5.50 -7.13
CA PHE A 154 4.31 -4.62 -8.28
C PHE A 154 5.59 -4.84 -9.06
N TYR A 155 5.47 -5.26 -10.32
CA TYR A 155 6.56 -5.28 -11.28
C TYR A 155 6.85 -3.87 -11.77
N ILE A 156 8.12 -3.47 -11.82
CA ILE A 156 8.51 -2.20 -12.43
C ILE A 156 8.63 -2.38 -13.93
N ASP A 157 7.64 -1.84 -14.64
CA ASP A 157 7.57 -1.81 -16.08
C ASP A 157 8.07 -0.46 -16.65
N ARG A 158 8.26 -0.39 -17.97
CA ARG A 158 8.56 0.84 -18.69
C ARG A 158 7.46 1.90 -18.55
N TYR A 159 6.23 1.46 -18.27
CA TYR A 159 5.08 2.34 -18.06
C TYR A 159 4.78 2.65 -16.59
N GLY A 160 5.61 2.16 -15.66
CA GLY A 160 5.44 2.31 -14.21
C GLY A 160 5.15 0.98 -13.51
N PHE A 161 4.55 1.06 -12.32
CA PHE A 161 4.30 -0.10 -11.47
C PHE A 161 3.08 -0.90 -11.96
N GLN A 162 3.27 -2.16 -12.32
CA GLN A 162 2.21 -3.07 -12.76
C GLN A 162 1.93 -4.11 -11.66
N PRO A 163 0.68 -4.27 -11.21
CA PRO A 163 0.35 -5.28 -10.20
C PRO A 163 0.58 -6.69 -10.77
N ILE A 164 1.16 -7.58 -9.96
CA ILE A 164 1.43 -8.97 -10.33
C ILE A 164 1.07 -9.92 -9.18
N GLU A 165 0.77 -11.16 -9.53
CA GLU A 165 0.83 -12.28 -8.59
C GLU A 165 2.28 -12.74 -8.50
N PHE A 166 2.87 -12.65 -7.30
CA PHE A 166 4.29 -12.93 -7.06
C PHE A 166 4.43 -13.75 -5.78
N VAL A 167 3.70 -14.86 -5.75
CA VAL A 167 3.72 -15.83 -4.66
C VAL A 167 4.04 -17.19 -5.28
N ASP A 168 4.78 -18.02 -4.54
CA ASP A 168 5.00 -19.40 -4.95
C ASP A 168 3.63 -20.09 -5.00
N HIS A 169 3.11 -20.31 -6.21
CA HIS A 169 2.12 -21.34 -6.38
C HIS A 169 2.85 -22.66 -6.12
N PRO A 170 2.52 -23.46 -5.09
CA PRO A 170 2.83 -24.86 -5.18
C PRO A 170 2.11 -25.35 -6.44
N SER A 171 2.88 -25.63 -7.49
CA SER A 171 2.43 -26.41 -8.62
C SER A 171 1.88 -27.70 -8.05
N GLN A 172 0.56 -27.78 -7.83
CA GLN A 172 -0.10 -29.07 -7.73
C GLN A 172 -0.08 -29.65 -9.13
N ASP A 173 1.04 -30.32 -9.38
CA ASP A 173 1.33 -31.14 -10.53
C ASP A 173 0.17 -32.10 -10.78
N GLN A 174 -0.39 -32.03 -11.99
CA GLN A 174 -1.21 -33.10 -12.52
C GLN A 174 -0.30 -34.31 -12.80
N SER A 175 -0.39 -35.34 -11.98
CA SER A 175 0.15 -36.66 -12.33
C SER A 175 -0.57 -37.81 -11.61
N MET A 176 -1.63 -38.28 -12.28
CA MET A 176 -2.08 -39.67 -12.51
C MET A 176 -2.11 -40.70 -11.36
N SER A 177 -3.29 -41.33 -11.18
CA SER A 177 -3.46 -42.74 -11.55
C SER A 177 -4.94 -43.12 -11.57
N MET A 178 -5.42 -43.46 -12.77
CA MET A 178 -6.63 -44.24 -12.99
C MET A 178 -6.30 -45.68 -12.56
N THR A 179 -7.07 -46.27 -11.66
CA THR A 179 -7.10 -47.73 -11.53
C THR A 179 -8.54 -48.16 -11.38
N LEU A 180 -8.96 -48.96 -12.36
CA LEU A 180 -10.22 -49.71 -12.44
C LEU A 180 -10.38 -50.67 -11.27
#